data_AF-A0A4V3YT50-F1
#
_entry.id   AF-A0A4V3YT50-F1
#
_cell.length_a   1.000
_cell.length_b   1.000
_cell.length_c   1.000
_cell.angle_alpha   90.00
_cell.angle_beta   90.00
_cell.angle_gamma   90.00
#
_symmetry.space_group_name_H-M   'P 1'
#
loop_
_entity.id
_entity.type
_entity.pdbx_description
1 polymer ?
#
loop_
_entity_poly.entity_id
_entity_poly.type
_entity_poly.pdbx_seq_one_letter_code
_entity_poly.pdbx_strand_id
1 'polypeptide(L)'
;PTGAVLALRPGQRLRLGVPTSGLRSYLAVRGGLDVAPVLGSRSRDTLSGIGPAPVEPGARLPIGTAITGEMLVDAVPPQQYDGCPVLRVVRGPREDWAADADQLVSHTWRVSPATDRVGVRLEGGVLTPDATKGDLPSEGALRGAIQLPPGGAPVVFGPDHPVTGGYPVIGVVVSADTDRLAQLRPGETVRFRWV
;
A
#
# COMPACT_ATOMS: atom_id res chain seq x y z
N PRO A 1 16.45 14.02 11.95
CA PRO A 1 15.34 14.56 11.13
C PRO A 1 14.96 13.52 10.06
N THR A 2 13.69 13.40 9.69
CA THR A 2 13.28 12.57 8.53
C THR A 2 13.73 13.24 7.23
N GLY A 3 13.97 12.45 6.19
CA GLY A 3 14.43 12.97 4.89
C GLY A 3 15.87 13.47 4.86
N ALA A 4 16.65 13.20 5.91
CA ALA A 4 18.03 13.61 6.02
C ALA A 4 18.99 12.42 6.01
N VAL A 5 20.16 12.65 5.44
CA VAL A 5 21.30 11.74 5.53
C VAL A 5 21.96 11.90 6.90
N LEU A 6 22.19 10.78 7.59
CA LEU A 6 22.85 10.74 8.89
C LEU A 6 24.06 9.82 8.82
N ALA A 7 25.21 10.32 9.29
CA ALA A 7 26.41 9.50 9.47
C ALA A 7 26.39 8.85 10.86
N LEU A 8 26.40 7.52 10.90
CA LEU A 8 26.50 6.73 12.13
C LEU A 8 27.89 6.10 12.24
N ARG A 9 28.53 6.28 13.39
CA ARG A 9 29.79 5.63 13.75
C ARG A 9 29.54 4.24 14.34
N PRO A 10 30.53 3.33 14.29
CA PRO A 10 30.44 2.05 14.97
C PRO A 10 30.00 2.20 16.44
N GLY A 11 29.04 1.39 16.87
CA GLY A 11 28.48 1.41 18.23
C GLY A 11 27.35 2.42 18.46
N GLN A 12 27.13 3.38 17.55
CA GLN A 12 25.99 4.29 17.67
C GLN A 12 24.66 3.58 17.37
N ARG A 13 23.59 4.09 17.99
CA ARG A 13 22.25 3.54 17.87
C ARG A 13 21.32 4.57 17.24
N LEU A 14 20.59 4.17 16.20
CA LEU A 14 19.48 4.92 15.63
C LEU A 14 18.17 4.37 16.20
N ARG A 15 17.31 5.26 16.69
CA ARG A 15 15.96 4.92 17.12
C ARG A 15 14.95 5.72 16.30
N LEU A 16 14.05 5.02 15.64
CA LEU A 16 12.87 5.62 15.01
C LEU A 16 11.75 5.70 16.04
N GLY A 17 11.17 6.88 16.21
CA GLY A 17 10.01 7.09 17.07
C GLY A 17 8.70 6.66 16.41
N VAL A 18 7.58 6.87 17.11
CA VAL A 18 6.25 6.70 16.54
C VAL A 18 5.93 7.91 15.66
N PRO A 19 5.57 7.75 14.38
CA PRO A 19 5.23 8.88 13.52
C PRO A 19 3.93 9.54 13.99
N THR A 20 3.80 10.86 13.84
CA THR A 20 2.54 11.59 14.12
C THR A 20 1.61 11.64 12.91
N SER A 21 2.13 11.51 11.69
CA SER A 21 1.39 11.38 10.43
C SER A 21 2.02 10.27 9.55
N GLY A 22 1.21 9.60 8.73
CA GLY A 22 1.65 8.48 7.89
C GLY A 22 1.86 7.17 8.65
N LEU A 23 1.92 6.05 7.94
CA LEU A 23 2.01 4.71 8.54
C LEU A 23 3.37 4.04 8.30
N ARG A 24 4.01 4.27 7.16
CA ARG A 24 5.18 3.52 6.70
C ARG A 24 6.40 4.44 6.60
N SER A 25 7.48 4.04 7.26
CA SER A 25 8.78 4.71 7.21
C SER A 25 9.81 3.85 6.49
N TYR A 26 10.71 4.47 5.75
CA TYR A 26 11.79 3.79 5.04
C TYR A 26 13.13 4.21 5.63
N LEU A 27 13.94 3.22 6.02
CA LEU A 27 15.32 3.40 6.45
C LEU A 27 16.23 2.85 5.34
N ALA A 28 16.98 3.73 4.70
CA ALA A 28 18.01 3.36 3.75
C ALA A 28 19.39 3.45 4.42
N VAL A 29 20.27 2.52 4.05
CA VAL A 29 21.69 2.54 4.40
C VAL A 29 22.49 2.56 3.11
N ARG A 30 23.57 3.37 3.06
CA ARG A 30 24.46 3.42 1.89
C ARG A 30 25.08 2.04 1.68
N GLY A 31 24.98 1.52 0.45
CA GLY A 31 25.34 0.13 0.11
C GLY A 31 24.16 -0.84 0.12
N GLY A 32 23.01 -0.45 0.69
CA GLY A 32 21.81 -1.29 0.79
C GLY A 32 21.93 -2.42 1.81
N LEU A 33 20.81 -3.07 2.11
CA LEU A 33 20.78 -4.28 2.93
C LEU A 33 21.11 -5.49 2.05
N ASP A 34 22.22 -6.15 2.31
CA ASP A 34 22.73 -7.25 1.46
C ASP A 34 22.24 -8.63 1.91
N VAL A 35 20.93 -8.75 2.07
CA VAL A 35 20.29 -10.05 2.30
C VAL A 35 20.21 -10.83 0.99
N ALA A 36 20.23 -12.16 1.06
CA ALA A 36 20.11 -13.02 -0.12
C ALA A 36 18.80 -12.73 -0.87
N PRO A 37 18.84 -12.45 -2.18
CA PRO A 37 17.63 -12.24 -2.95
C PRO A 37 16.87 -13.57 -3.15
N VAL A 38 15.55 -13.50 -3.16
CA VAL A 38 14.65 -14.60 -3.51
C VAL A 38 13.89 -14.18 -4.77
N LEU A 39 13.96 -15.01 -5.82
CA LEU A 39 13.42 -14.69 -7.15
C LEU A 39 13.91 -13.33 -7.69
N GLY A 40 15.18 -12.99 -7.43
CA GLY A 40 15.79 -11.73 -7.88
C GLY A 40 15.40 -10.49 -7.07
N SER A 41 14.58 -10.63 -6.01
CA SER A 41 14.12 -9.52 -5.17
C SER A 41 14.57 -9.68 -3.71
N ARG A 42 14.70 -8.56 -3.00
CA ARG A 42 14.90 -8.52 -1.54
C ARG A 42 13.62 -8.09 -0.80
N SER A 43 12.50 -7.98 -1.50
CA SER A 43 11.21 -7.65 -0.89
C SER A 43 10.61 -8.86 -0.20
N ARG A 44 9.84 -8.61 0.85
CA ARG A 44 8.99 -9.62 1.50
C ARG A 44 7.56 -9.47 1.00
N ASP A 45 7.01 -10.55 0.45
CA ASP A 45 5.59 -10.73 0.20
C ASP A 45 4.92 -11.31 1.46
N THR A 46 3.98 -10.56 2.04
CA THR A 46 3.26 -10.95 3.25
C THR A 46 2.14 -11.95 3.00
N LEU A 47 1.62 -12.04 1.78
CA LEU A 47 0.59 -13.00 1.41
C LEU A 47 1.18 -14.40 1.23
N SER A 48 2.22 -14.52 0.41
CA SER A 48 2.84 -15.82 0.09
C SER A 48 3.93 -16.25 1.08
N GLY A 49 4.48 -15.30 1.84
CA GLY A 49 5.63 -15.53 2.72
C GLY A 49 6.98 -15.56 2.00
N ILE A 50 7.01 -15.31 0.68
CA ILE A 50 8.23 -15.31 -0.14
C ILE A 50 9.11 -14.10 0.19
N GLY A 51 10.43 -14.31 0.18
CA GLY A 51 11.43 -13.28 0.44
C GLY A 51 11.99 -13.33 1.85
N PRO A 52 12.77 -12.31 2.26
CA PRO A 52 13.38 -12.27 3.59
C PRO A 52 12.35 -12.36 4.72
N ALA A 53 12.73 -12.97 5.84
CA ALA A 53 11.93 -12.96 7.07
C ALA A 53 11.71 -11.53 7.58
N PRO A 54 10.59 -11.24 8.29
CA PRO A 54 10.46 -10.02 9.07
C PRO A 54 11.65 -9.88 10.03
N VAL A 55 12.07 -8.65 10.26
CA VAL A 55 13.23 -8.36 11.12
C VAL A 55 12.83 -8.53 12.58
N GLU A 56 13.47 -9.46 13.26
CA GLU A 56 13.27 -9.74 14.68
C GLU A 56 14.38 -9.11 15.54
N PRO A 57 14.14 -8.87 16.84
CA PRO A 57 15.17 -8.44 17.77
C PRO A 57 16.40 -9.36 17.73
N GLY A 58 17.59 -8.75 17.63
CA GLY A 58 18.86 -9.47 17.54
C GLY A 58 19.29 -9.84 16.12
N ALA A 59 18.45 -9.63 15.10
CA ALA A 59 18.83 -9.82 13.72
C ALA A 59 20.05 -8.95 13.33
N ARG A 60 20.95 -9.54 12.53
CA ARG A 60 22.11 -8.86 11.96
C ARG A 60 21.94 -8.80 10.45
N LEU A 61 21.75 -7.61 9.92
CA LEU A 61 21.56 -7.37 8.49
C LEU A 61 22.87 -6.84 7.90
N PRO A 62 23.50 -7.56 6.95
CA PRO A 62 24.72 -7.09 6.30
C PRO A 62 24.44 -5.86 5.43
N ILE A 63 25.45 -4.99 5.31
CA ILE A 63 25.41 -3.81 4.43
C ILE A 63 26.28 -4.11 3.22
N GLY A 64 25.76 -3.85 2.02
CA GLY A 64 26.49 -4.06 0.78
C GLY A 64 27.70 -3.14 0.65
N THR A 65 28.75 -3.62 -0.02
CA THR A 65 30.00 -2.88 -0.23
C THR A 65 30.10 -2.23 -1.62
N ALA A 66 29.20 -2.60 -2.54
CA ALA A 66 29.12 -2.03 -3.88
C ALA A 66 28.54 -0.61 -3.82
N ILE A 67 29.40 0.35 -3.51
CA ILE A 67 29.05 1.77 -3.36
C ILE A 67 29.55 2.52 -4.60
N THR A 68 28.64 3.13 -5.34
CA THR A 68 28.94 3.99 -6.48
C THR A 68 28.32 5.38 -6.30
N GLY A 69 28.97 6.42 -6.83
CA GLY A 69 28.45 7.79 -6.85
C GLY A 69 28.42 8.52 -5.50
N GLU A 70 28.00 9.78 -5.55
CA GLU A 70 27.79 10.63 -4.38
C GLU A 70 26.53 10.22 -3.61
N MET A 71 26.38 10.74 -2.39
CA MET A 71 25.19 10.52 -1.59
C MET A 71 24.19 11.64 -1.86
N LEU A 72 23.29 11.39 -2.80
CA LEU A 72 22.24 12.33 -3.20
C LEU A 72 20.91 11.96 -2.53
N VAL A 73 20.12 12.98 -2.20
CA VAL A 73 18.75 12.82 -1.71
C VAL A 73 17.82 13.35 -2.80
N ASP A 74 17.39 12.46 -3.68
CA ASP A 74 16.63 12.83 -4.89
C ASP A 74 15.14 13.03 -4.59
N ALA A 75 14.63 12.41 -3.52
CA ALA A 75 13.25 12.54 -3.09
C ALA A 75 13.14 12.41 -1.57
N VAL A 76 12.41 13.33 -0.97
CA VAL A 76 12.00 13.26 0.43
C VAL A 76 10.48 13.13 0.48
N PRO A 77 9.93 12.01 0.99
CA PRO A 77 8.50 11.88 1.17
C PRO A 77 7.94 13.02 2.05
N PRO A 78 6.67 13.40 1.87
CA PRO A 78 6.03 14.39 2.73
C PRO A 78 6.16 14.02 4.21
N GLN A 79 6.46 14.99 5.06
CA GLN A 79 6.51 14.78 6.51
C GLN A 79 5.11 14.70 7.14
N GLN A 80 4.10 15.21 6.43
CA GLN A 80 2.70 15.21 6.84
C GLN A 80 1.84 14.80 5.65
N TYR A 81 0.85 13.95 5.95
CA TYR A 81 -0.18 13.50 5.03
C TYR A 81 -1.54 14.02 5.50
N ASP A 82 -2.41 14.39 4.56
CA ASP A 82 -3.79 14.73 4.87
C ASP A 82 -4.52 13.49 5.42
N GLY A 83 -5.23 13.63 6.54
CA GLY A 83 -6.02 12.53 7.14
C GLY A 83 -7.29 12.16 6.37
N CYS A 84 -7.59 12.85 5.27
CA CYS A 84 -8.68 12.57 4.34
C CYS A 84 -8.28 12.90 2.89
N PRO A 85 -7.37 12.13 2.27
CA PRO A 85 -6.95 12.41 0.92
C PRO A 85 -8.07 12.07 -0.08
N VAL A 86 -8.13 12.82 -1.19
CA VAL A 86 -8.96 12.48 -2.35
C VAL A 86 -8.08 11.81 -3.39
N LEU A 87 -8.26 10.52 -3.62
CA LEU A 87 -7.47 9.73 -4.57
C LEU A 87 -8.18 9.62 -5.91
N ARG A 88 -7.41 9.71 -7.01
CA ARG A 88 -7.91 9.54 -8.37
C ARG A 88 -8.08 8.07 -8.71
N VAL A 89 -9.20 7.75 -9.36
CA VAL A 89 -9.56 6.38 -9.74
C VAL A 89 -9.96 6.35 -11.21
N VAL A 90 -9.36 5.43 -11.96
CA VAL A 90 -9.84 5.07 -13.29
C VAL A 90 -11.03 4.12 -13.11
N ARG A 91 -12.17 4.43 -13.74
CA ARG A 91 -13.40 3.64 -13.62
C ARG A 91 -13.24 2.27 -14.30
N GLY A 92 -13.84 1.24 -13.71
CA GLY A 92 -13.88 -0.12 -14.27
C GLY A 92 -12.65 -0.99 -13.96
N PRO A 93 -12.58 -2.20 -14.56
CA PRO A 93 -13.36 -2.66 -15.72
C PRO A 93 -14.72 -3.33 -15.41
N ARG A 94 -15.10 -3.45 -14.13
CA ARG A 94 -16.33 -4.13 -13.68
C ARG A 94 -17.27 -3.18 -12.94
N GLU A 95 -17.27 -1.90 -13.30
CA GLU A 95 -18.13 -0.91 -12.63
C GLU A 95 -19.62 -1.25 -12.75
N ASP A 96 -20.01 -2.00 -13.80
CA ASP A 96 -21.34 -2.53 -14.02
C ASP A 96 -21.74 -3.65 -13.04
N TRP A 97 -20.83 -4.07 -12.16
CA TRP A 97 -21.11 -5.01 -11.07
C TRP A 97 -21.54 -4.33 -9.77
N ALA A 98 -21.45 -3.00 -9.72
CA ALA A 98 -22.10 -2.22 -8.69
C ALA A 98 -23.46 -1.75 -9.20
N ALA A 99 -24.49 -1.79 -8.34
CA ALA A 99 -25.80 -1.20 -8.65
C ALA A 99 -25.68 0.31 -8.93
N ASP A 100 -24.76 0.98 -8.23
CA ASP A 100 -24.33 2.34 -8.51
C ASP A 100 -22.83 2.50 -8.16
N ALA A 101 -21.98 2.50 -9.18
CA ALA A 101 -20.54 2.69 -8.99
C ALA A 101 -20.18 4.09 -8.44
N ASP A 102 -21.02 5.12 -8.61
CA ASP A 102 -20.76 6.46 -8.09
C ASP A 102 -20.86 6.53 -6.56
N GLN A 103 -21.39 5.49 -5.91
CA GLN A 103 -21.24 5.29 -4.47
C GLN A 103 -19.76 5.30 -4.04
N LEU A 104 -18.82 4.84 -4.88
CA LEU A 104 -17.40 4.86 -4.56
C LEU A 104 -16.87 6.28 -4.33
N VAL A 105 -17.28 7.24 -5.16
CA VAL A 105 -16.75 8.62 -5.16
C VAL A 105 -17.60 9.61 -4.36
N SER A 106 -18.86 9.24 -4.06
CA SER A 106 -19.75 10.03 -3.22
C SER A 106 -19.54 9.81 -1.73
N HIS A 107 -19.05 8.62 -1.32
CA HIS A 107 -18.78 8.31 0.08
C HIS A 107 -17.41 8.81 0.56
N THR A 108 -17.34 9.07 1.87
CA THR A 108 -16.08 9.11 2.59
C THR A 108 -15.90 7.78 3.29
N TRP A 109 -14.80 7.10 2.98
CA TRP A 109 -14.50 5.77 3.49
C TRP A 109 -13.57 5.86 4.68
N ARG A 110 -13.74 4.99 5.66
CA ARG A 110 -12.81 4.83 6.78
C ARG A 110 -11.88 3.64 6.52
N VAL A 111 -10.61 3.78 6.85
CA VAL A 111 -9.64 2.69 6.75
C VAL A 111 -9.80 1.75 7.94
N SER A 112 -10.08 0.49 7.64
CA SER A 112 -10.28 -0.56 8.64
C SER A 112 -8.97 -0.99 9.30
N PRO A 113 -8.97 -1.39 10.59
CA PRO A 113 -7.81 -1.99 11.26
C PRO A 113 -7.36 -3.31 10.65
N ALA A 114 -8.19 -3.96 9.83
CA ALA A 114 -7.82 -5.17 9.10
C ALA A 114 -6.93 -4.91 7.86
N THR A 115 -6.53 -3.67 7.61
CA THR A 115 -5.64 -3.30 6.49
C THR A 115 -4.22 -3.84 6.66
N ASP A 116 -3.63 -4.34 5.58
CA ASP A 116 -2.29 -4.93 5.53
C ASP A 116 -1.55 -4.50 4.24
N ARG A 117 -0.53 -5.25 3.80
CA ARG A 117 0.15 -5.03 2.52
C ARG A 117 -0.58 -5.67 1.33
N VAL A 118 -1.51 -6.59 1.57
CA VAL A 118 -2.33 -7.24 0.54
C VAL A 118 -3.40 -6.26 0.07
N GLY A 119 -4.05 -5.54 1.00
CA GLY A 119 -5.06 -4.55 0.66
C GLY A 119 -5.44 -3.60 1.78
N VAL A 120 -5.79 -2.38 1.39
CA VAL A 120 -6.45 -1.39 2.25
C VAL A 120 -7.94 -1.67 2.25
N ARG A 121 -8.47 -2.06 3.41
CA ARG A 121 -9.87 -2.43 3.58
C ARG A 121 -10.65 -1.21 4.05
N LEU A 122 -11.76 -0.92 3.38
CA LEU A 122 -12.56 0.27 3.62
C LEU A 122 -13.89 -0.09 4.30
N GLU A 123 -14.35 0.78 5.19
CA GLU A 123 -15.60 0.64 5.93
C GLU A 123 -16.34 1.99 6.03
N GLY A 124 -17.54 2.00 6.60
CA GLY A 124 -18.33 3.22 6.85
C GLY A 124 -19.23 3.66 5.68
N GLY A 125 -19.06 3.08 4.50
CA GLY A 125 -20.00 3.14 3.38
C GLY A 125 -20.30 1.73 2.86
N VAL A 126 -21.28 1.60 1.97
CA VAL A 126 -21.58 0.35 1.26
C VAL A 126 -21.65 0.68 -0.22
N LEU A 127 -20.84 -0.02 -1.01
CA LEU A 127 -20.96 -0.07 -2.46
C LEU A 127 -21.83 -1.28 -2.78
N THR A 128 -23.06 -1.06 -3.22
CA THR A 128 -24.05 -2.15 -3.37
C THR A 128 -23.73 -2.98 -4.61
N PRO A 129 -23.44 -4.29 -4.48
CA PRO A 129 -23.30 -5.16 -5.64
C PRO A 129 -24.60 -5.28 -6.43
N ASP A 130 -24.51 -5.39 -7.74
CA ASP A 130 -25.67 -5.73 -8.59
C ASP A 130 -26.06 -7.20 -8.33
N ALA A 131 -27.25 -7.38 -7.76
CA ALA A 131 -27.78 -8.69 -7.38
C ALA A 131 -28.08 -9.62 -8.58
N THR A 132 -28.09 -9.09 -9.81
CA THR A 132 -28.24 -9.90 -11.03
C THR A 132 -26.94 -10.56 -11.47
N LYS A 133 -25.80 -10.11 -10.94
CA LYS A 133 -24.49 -10.69 -11.24
C LYS A 133 -24.24 -11.91 -10.36
N GLY A 134 -23.68 -12.95 -10.97
CA GLY A 134 -23.25 -14.18 -10.29
C GLY A 134 -21.80 -14.09 -9.82
N ASP A 135 -21.09 -15.22 -9.83
CA ASP A 135 -19.66 -15.25 -9.52
C ASP A 135 -18.80 -14.78 -10.70
N LEU A 136 -17.75 -14.01 -10.41
CA LEU A 136 -16.78 -13.59 -11.42
C LEU A 136 -15.66 -14.64 -11.52
N PRO A 137 -15.39 -15.22 -12.72
CA PRO A 137 -14.20 -16.01 -12.93
C PRO A 137 -12.94 -15.21 -12.58
N SER A 138 -11.93 -15.86 -11.99
CA SER A 138 -10.74 -15.15 -11.55
C SER A 138 -10.04 -14.43 -12.71
N GLU A 139 -9.71 -13.16 -12.49
CA GLU A 139 -9.04 -12.30 -13.46
C GLU A 139 -7.79 -11.65 -12.85
N GLY A 140 -6.90 -11.16 -13.71
CA GLY A 140 -5.65 -10.51 -13.28
C GLY A 140 -5.91 -9.27 -12.43
N ALA A 141 -5.17 -9.14 -11.34
CA ALA A 141 -5.27 -8.01 -10.42
C ALA A 141 -4.01 -7.12 -10.49
N LEU A 142 -4.18 -5.87 -10.11
CA LEU A 142 -3.10 -4.87 -10.04
C LEU A 142 -3.15 -4.12 -8.72
N ARG A 143 -2.00 -3.63 -8.25
CA ARG A 143 -1.92 -2.68 -7.14
C ARG A 143 -2.80 -1.47 -7.45
N GLY A 144 -3.62 -1.08 -6.49
CA GLY A 144 -4.58 0.01 -6.61
C GLY A 144 -5.96 -0.42 -7.14
N ALA A 145 -6.14 -1.66 -7.60
CA ALA A 145 -7.47 -2.15 -7.97
C ALA A 145 -8.41 -2.18 -6.75
N ILE A 146 -9.62 -1.68 -6.94
CA ILE A 146 -10.66 -1.55 -5.91
C ILE A 146 -11.67 -2.66 -6.13
N GLN A 147 -11.50 -3.74 -5.38
CA GLN A 147 -12.43 -4.87 -5.39
C GLN A 147 -13.72 -4.53 -4.65
N LEU A 148 -14.82 -5.05 -5.17
CA LEU A 148 -16.13 -5.07 -4.54
C LEU A 148 -16.49 -6.50 -4.09
N PRO A 149 -16.26 -6.86 -2.82
CA PRO A 149 -16.73 -8.11 -2.25
C PRO A 149 -18.27 -8.12 -2.10
N PRO A 150 -18.90 -9.29 -1.88
CA PRO A 150 -20.35 -9.41 -1.71
C PRO A 150 -20.94 -8.56 -0.58
N GLY A 151 -20.16 -8.28 0.47
CA GLY A 151 -20.57 -7.43 1.59
C GLY A 151 -20.57 -5.92 1.28
N GLY A 152 -20.12 -5.50 0.10
CA GLY A 152 -20.13 -4.10 -0.33
C GLY A 152 -19.04 -3.21 0.27
N ALA A 153 -18.18 -3.76 1.13
CA ALA A 153 -17.04 -3.07 1.72
C ALA A 153 -15.81 -3.15 0.79
N PRO A 154 -15.38 -2.07 0.13
CA PRO A 154 -14.34 -2.15 -0.88
C PRO A 154 -12.96 -2.49 -0.32
N VAL A 155 -12.14 -3.17 -1.12
CA VAL A 155 -10.73 -3.46 -0.79
C VAL A 155 -9.84 -2.93 -1.90
N VAL A 156 -8.91 -2.04 -1.55
CA VAL A 156 -7.94 -1.49 -2.50
C VAL A 156 -6.64 -2.28 -2.42
N PHE A 157 -6.25 -2.95 -3.50
CA PHE A 157 -5.08 -3.82 -3.49
C PHE A 157 -3.76 -3.08 -3.24
N GLY A 158 -2.99 -3.60 -2.28
CA GLY A 158 -1.64 -3.16 -1.93
C GLY A 158 -0.58 -3.92 -2.73
N PRO A 159 0.71 -3.74 -2.43
CA PRO A 159 1.80 -4.37 -3.20
C PRO A 159 1.86 -5.90 -3.12
N ASP A 160 1.24 -6.53 -2.11
CA ASP A 160 1.24 -7.99 -1.93
C ASP A 160 -0.10 -8.63 -2.36
N HIS A 161 -0.84 -7.96 -3.24
CA HIS A 161 -2.08 -8.52 -3.78
C HIS A 161 -1.79 -9.84 -4.53
N PRO A 162 -2.72 -10.81 -4.53
CA PRO A 162 -2.56 -12.01 -5.36
C PRO A 162 -2.53 -11.64 -6.84
N VAL A 163 -1.91 -12.49 -7.66
CA VAL A 163 -1.84 -12.28 -9.12
C VAL A 163 -3.23 -12.25 -9.78
N THR A 164 -4.19 -12.99 -9.21
CA THR A 164 -5.58 -13.03 -9.66
C THR A 164 -6.54 -12.85 -8.49
N GLY A 165 -7.74 -12.36 -8.77
CA GLY A 165 -8.83 -12.23 -7.81
C GLY A 165 -10.18 -12.58 -8.42
N GLY A 166 -11.12 -13.02 -7.58
CA GLY A 166 -12.50 -13.37 -7.99
C GLY A 166 -13.56 -12.33 -7.66
N TYR A 167 -13.17 -11.16 -7.13
CA TYR A 167 -14.10 -10.06 -6.87
C TYR A 167 -14.01 -9.00 -7.97
N PRO A 168 -15.14 -8.43 -8.41
CA PRO A 168 -15.17 -7.40 -9.44
C PRO A 168 -14.37 -6.17 -9.04
N VAL A 169 -13.61 -5.64 -9.99
CA VAL A 169 -12.85 -4.40 -9.83
C VAL A 169 -13.66 -3.23 -10.35
N ILE A 170 -14.14 -2.37 -9.45
CA ILE A 170 -15.02 -1.23 -9.78
C ILE A 170 -14.22 -0.03 -10.29
N GLY A 171 -12.93 0.02 -9.93
CA GLY A 171 -12.01 1.05 -10.39
C GLY A 171 -10.58 0.73 -9.97
N VAL A 172 -9.62 1.47 -10.52
CA VAL A 172 -8.20 1.33 -10.19
C VAL A 172 -7.63 2.69 -9.78
N VAL A 173 -7.10 2.78 -8.57
CA VAL A 173 -6.39 3.98 -8.09
C VAL A 173 -5.21 4.27 -9.01
N VAL A 174 -5.09 5.51 -9.48
CA VAL A 174 -3.98 5.95 -10.32
C VAL A 174 -2.66 5.68 -9.59
N SER A 175 -1.66 5.13 -10.29
CA SER A 175 -0.38 4.72 -9.71
C SER A 175 0.26 5.80 -8.82
N ALA A 176 0.24 7.06 -9.24
CA ALA A 176 0.77 8.20 -8.50
C ALA A 176 0.11 8.44 -7.12
N ASP A 177 -1.11 7.95 -6.90
CA ASP A 177 -1.86 8.11 -5.65
C ASP A 177 -1.75 6.86 -4.74
N THR A 178 -1.19 5.75 -5.24
CA THR A 178 -1.09 4.48 -4.48
C THR A 178 -0.10 4.55 -3.32
N ASP A 179 0.92 5.41 -3.39
CA ASP A 179 1.86 5.62 -2.28
C ASP A 179 1.23 6.47 -1.17
N ARG A 180 0.32 7.38 -1.54
CA ARG A 180 -0.48 8.16 -0.59
C ARG A 180 -1.48 7.27 0.15
N LEU A 181 -2.15 6.36 -0.57
CA LEU A 181 -3.01 5.33 0.01
C LEU A 181 -2.24 4.49 1.05
N ALA A 182 -1.00 4.09 0.74
CA ALA A 182 -0.17 3.27 1.63
C ALA A 182 0.26 3.99 2.93
N GLN A 183 -0.01 5.29 3.06
CA GLN A 183 0.32 6.06 4.27
C GLN A 183 -0.88 6.23 5.20
N LEU A 184 -2.08 5.86 4.76
CA LEU A 184 -3.27 5.90 5.59
C LEU A 184 -3.19 4.91 6.75
N ARG A 185 -3.65 5.36 7.92
CA ARG A 185 -3.72 4.59 9.16
C ARG A 185 -5.12 4.04 9.37
N PRO A 186 -5.26 2.90 10.09
CA PRO A 186 -6.54 2.50 10.65
C PRO A 186 -7.24 3.67 11.36
N GLY A 187 -8.50 3.89 11.00
CA GLY A 187 -9.32 4.96 11.55
C GLY A 187 -9.28 6.29 10.78
N GLU A 188 -8.28 6.52 9.92
CA GLU A 188 -8.28 7.66 9.00
C GLU A 188 -9.30 7.45 7.89
N THR A 189 -9.60 8.52 7.16
CA THR A 189 -10.59 8.51 6.08
C THR A 189 -9.94 8.71 4.73
N VAL A 190 -10.65 8.34 3.66
CA VAL A 190 -10.23 8.55 2.28
C VAL A 190 -11.46 8.77 1.41
N ARG A 191 -11.32 9.63 0.40
CA ARG A 191 -12.32 9.85 -0.63
C ARG A 191 -11.73 9.50 -2.00
N PHE A 192 -12.61 9.21 -2.94
CA PHE A 192 -12.22 8.94 -4.31
C PHE A 192 -12.85 9.95 -5.25
N ARG A 193 -12.22 10.14 -6.41
CA ARG A 193 -12.82 10.83 -7.55
C ARG A 193 -12.46 10.09 -8.83
N TRP A 194 -13.38 10.07 -9.77
CA TRP A 194 -13.07 9.61 -11.12
C TRP A 194 -12.05 10.53 -11.78
N VAL A 195 -11.23 9.95 -12.65
CA VAL A 195 -10.34 10.69 -13.57
C VAL A 195 -11.14 11.18 -14.76
#